data_AF-A0A1F7PLH9-F1
#
_entry.id   AF-A0A1F7PLH9-F1
#
_cell.length_a   1.000
_cell.length_b   1.000
_cell.length_c   1.000
_cell.angle_alpha   90.00
_cell.angle_beta   90.00
_cell.angle_gamma   90.00
#
_symmetry.space_group_name_H-M   'P 1'
#
loop_
_entity.id
_entity.type
_entity.pdbx_description
1 polymer ?
#
loop_
_entity_poly.entity_id
_entity_poly.type
_entity_poly.pdbx_seq_one_letter_code
_entity_poly.pdbx_strand_id
1 'polypeptide(L)'
;VALGKICLSVMAAFAFTYFRDFPGKTLLFVAILVTHMLPLPVRIVPTFQLMHDFGWVNSYQALTVPFFASATGTLLFRQFFLTIPPALSEAARVDGAGPLRFLVRILLPLSLNNLAALFLVEFLYMWNEYLWPLIVTTSDEMRVVQIGIKMLVATDAQAEWNLIMAGVVAAMVPPLLVLLALQRSFVRSISLGQEK
;
A
#
# COMPACT_ATOMS: atom_id res chain seq x y z
N VAL A 1 -0.02 -0.31 -7.25
CA VAL A 1 0.47 -0.90 -5.98
C VAL A 1 -0.46 -0.70 -4.81
N ALA A 2 -0.73 0.54 -4.39
CA ALA A 2 -1.49 0.85 -3.16
C ALA A 2 -2.81 0.04 -3.02
N LEU A 3 -3.62 -0.03 -4.08
CA LEU A 3 -4.87 -0.82 -4.07
C LEU A 3 -4.65 -2.31 -3.79
N GLY A 4 -3.71 -2.95 -4.51
CA GLY A 4 -3.39 -4.37 -4.32
C GLY A 4 -2.87 -4.65 -2.92
N LYS A 5 -1.99 -3.76 -2.43
CA LYS A 5 -1.45 -3.82 -1.07
C LYS A 5 -2.56 -3.75 -0.02
N ILE A 6 -3.42 -2.75 -0.12
CA ILE A 6 -4.53 -2.56 0.83
C ILE A 6 -5.51 -3.73 0.78
N CYS A 7 -5.86 -4.22 -0.41
CA CYS A 7 -6.77 -5.35 -0.58
C CYS A 7 -6.23 -6.59 0.18
N LEU A 8 -4.97 -6.96 -0.05
CA LEU A 8 -4.35 -8.09 0.65
C LEU A 8 -4.23 -7.86 2.16
N SER A 9 -3.86 -6.65 2.58
CA SER A 9 -3.76 -6.31 4.00
C SER A 9 -5.12 -6.39 4.72
N VAL A 10 -6.20 -5.92 4.09
CA VAL A 10 -7.56 -6.04 4.61
C VAL A 10 -7.96 -7.50 4.72
N MET A 11 -7.73 -8.30 3.67
CA MET A 11 -8.08 -9.72 3.68
C MET A 11 -7.31 -10.49 4.74
N ALA A 12 -6.00 -10.25 4.87
CA ALA A 12 -5.17 -10.85 5.89
C ALA A 12 -5.64 -10.45 7.30
N ALA A 13 -5.84 -9.16 7.56
CA ALA A 13 -6.36 -8.67 8.83
C ALA A 13 -7.74 -9.25 9.14
N PHE A 14 -8.62 -9.35 8.15
CA PHE A 14 -9.96 -9.93 8.29
C PHE A 14 -9.87 -11.39 8.73
N ALA A 15 -9.02 -12.18 8.09
CA ALA A 15 -8.73 -13.56 8.49
C ALA A 15 -8.19 -13.63 9.92
N PHE A 16 -7.16 -12.85 10.26
CA PHE A 16 -6.55 -12.85 11.58
C PHE A 16 -7.45 -12.31 12.70
N THR A 17 -8.49 -11.53 12.41
CA THR A 17 -9.40 -11.01 13.42
C THR A 17 -10.65 -11.89 13.60
N TYR A 18 -11.33 -12.22 12.51
CA TYR A 18 -12.67 -12.84 12.57
C TYR A 18 -12.68 -14.35 12.40
N PHE A 19 -11.60 -14.96 11.92
CA PHE A 19 -11.44 -16.42 11.86
C PHE A 19 -10.47 -16.84 12.98
N ARG A 20 -11.01 -17.21 14.14
CA ARG A 20 -10.20 -17.52 15.32
C ARG A 20 -9.58 -18.92 15.29
N ASP A 21 -10.19 -19.85 14.55
CA ASP A 21 -9.98 -21.27 14.76
C ASP A 21 -9.04 -21.95 13.74
N PHE A 22 -8.33 -21.19 12.89
CA PHE A 22 -7.42 -21.80 11.93
C PHE A 22 -6.04 -22.12 12.55
N PRO A 23 -5.49 -23.32 12.28
CA PRO A 23 -4.26 -23.78 12.91
C PRO A 23 -3.06 -22.91 12.49
N GLY A 24 -2.14 -22.65 13.42
CA GLY A 24 -0.91 -21.89 13.14
C GLY A 24 -1.10 -20.37 13.04
N LYS A 25 -2.28 -19.84 13.36
CA LYS A 25 -2.61 -18.40 13.30
C LYS A 25 -1.55 -17.48 13.93
N THR A 26 -1.14 -17.75 15.16
CA THR A 26 -0.14 -16.93 15.85
C THR A 26 1.21 -17.00 15.15
N LEU A 27 1.62 -18.20 14.73
CA LEU A 27 2.88 -18.41 14.01
C LEU A 27 2.89 -17.64 12.68
N LEU A 28 1.82 -17.74 11.88
CA LEU A 28 1.69 -17.04 10.61
C LEU A 28 1.69 -15.52 10.79
N PHE A 29 1.01 -15.02 11.83
CA PHE A 29 1.01 -13.60 12.14
C PHE A 29 2.40 -13.09 12.52
N VAL A 30 3.12 -13.83 13.38
CA VAL A 30 4.50 -13.51 13.76
C VAL A 30 5.43 -13.57 12.55
N ALA A 31 5.30 -14.58 11.68
CA ALA A 31 6.10 -14.70 10.46
C ALA A 31 5.93 -13.47 9.55
N ILE A 32 4.70 -12.99 9.38
CA ILE A 32 4.42 -11.74 8.64
C ILE A 32 5.17 -10.56 9.27
N LEU A 33 5.14 -10.40 10.60
CA LEU A 33 5.84 -9.30 11.27
C LEU A 33 7.37 -9.40 11.13
N VAL A 34 7.93 -10.61 11.23
CA VAL A 34 9.38 -10.84 11.06
C VAL A 34 9.85 -10.40 9.68
N THR A 35 9.06 -10.64 8.62
CA THR A 35 9.43 -10.21 7.26
C THR A 35 9.60 -8.69 7.15
N HIS A 36 8.88 -7.91 7.98
CA HIS A 36 8.99 -6.45 8.00
C HIS A 36 10.32 -5.98 8.58
N MET A 37 10.89 -6.74 9.53
CA MET A 37 12.13 -6.38 10.22
C MET A 37 13.38 -6.50 9.34
N LEU A 38 13.28 -7.17 8.19
CA LEU A 38 14.37 -7.24 7.23
C LEU A 38 14.62 -5.85 6.59
N PRO A 39 15.84 -5.30 6.66
CA PRO A 39 16.12 -3.99 6.06
C PRO A 39 16.16 -4.10 4.53
N LEU A 40 15.89 -2.97 3.85
CA LEU A 40 15.84 -2.91 2.38
C LEU A 40 17.08 -3.53 1.68
N PRO A 41 18.34 -3.25 2.11
CA PRO A 41 19.53 -3.79 1.47
C PRO A 41 19.61 -5.32 1.47
N VAL A 42 19.02 -5.97 2.48
CA VAL A 42 19.03 -7.44 2.61
C VAL A 42 18.01 -8.08 1.68
N ARG A 43 16.87 -7.41 1.42
CA ARG A 43 15.79 -7.97 0.59
C ARG A 43 15.89 -7.63 -0.90
N ILE A 44 16.61 -6.58 -1.27
CA ILE A 44 16.57 -6.05 -2.64
C ILE A 44 17.16 -7.03 -3.67
N VAL A 45 18.32 -7.64 -3.36
CA VAL A 45 18.99 -8.60 -4.25
C VAL A 45 18.16 -9.88 -4.44
N PRO A 46 17.68 -10.55 -3.38
CA PRO A 46 16.82 -11.73 -3.54
C PRO A 46 15.51 -11.41 -4.30
N THR A 47 14.93 -10.23 -4.08
CA THR A 47 13.71 -9.83 -4.79
C THR A 47 13.98 -9.64 -6.28
N PHE A 48 15.11 -9.02 -6.65
CA PHE A 48 15.51 -8.89 -8.05
C PHE A 48 15.74 -10.26 -8.70
N GLN A 49 16.48 -11.16 -8.02
CA GLN A 49 16.70 -12.52 -8.49
C GLN A 49 15.37 -13.25 -8.76
N LEU A 50 14.41 -13.15 -7.82
CA LEU A 50 13.09 -13.73 -8.00
C LEU A 50 12.36 -13.17 -9.25
N MET A 51 12.42 -11.86 -9.49
CA MET A 51 11.82 -11.26 -10.68
C MET A 51 12.53 -11.67 -11.96
N HIS A 52 13.85 -11.88 -11.91
CA HIS A 52 14.64 -12.37 -13.03
C HIS A 52 14.28 -13.82 -13.35
N ASP A 53 14.22 -14.69 -12.34
CA ASP A 53 13.88 -16.11 -12.48
C ASP A 53 12.44 -16.29 -12.99
N PHE A 54 11.53 -15.39 -12.61
CA PHE A 54 10.17 -15.35 -13.16
C PHE A 54 10.08 -14.79 -14.58
N GLY A 55 11.17 -14.22 -15.11
CA GLY A 55 11.17 -13.53 -16.40
C GLY A 55 10.36 -12.22 -16.38
N TRP A 56 10.17 -11.60 -15.22
CA TRP A 56 9.37 -10.39 -15.04
C TRP A 56 10.20 -9.10 -15.11
N VAL A 57 11.53 -9.17 -15.14
CA VAL A 57 12.38 -7.98 -15.27
C VAL A 57 11.95 -7.16 -16.49
N ASN A 58 11.94 -5.83 -16.34
CA ASN A 58 11.45 -4.87 -17.31
C ASN A 58 9.94 -5.01 -17.62
N SER A 59 9.11 -5.25 -16.60
CA SER A 59 7.65 -5.32 -16.73
C SER A 59 6.90 -4.61 -15.60
N TYR A 60 5.61 -4.32 -15.80
CA TYR A 60 4.76 -3.74 -14.77
C TYR A 60 4.54 -4.68 -13.58
N GLN A 61 4.59 -5.99 -13.80
CA GLN A 61 4.48 -7.00 -12.74
C GLN A 61 5.65 -6.86 -11.77
N ALA A 62 6.88 -6.75 -12.27
CA ALA A 62 8.06 -6.55 -11.44
C ALA A 62 8.05 -5.19 -10.71
N LEU A 63 7.47 -4.15 -11.31
CA LEU A 63 7.28 -2.86 -10.65
C LEU A 63 6.24 -2.89 -9.52
N THR A 64 5.30 -3.84 -9.53
CA THR A 64 4.09 -3.76 -8.69
C THR A 64 3.94 -4.89 -7.68
N VAL A 65 4.01 -6.14 -8.12
CA VAL A 65 3.67 -7.34 -7.34
C VAL A 65 4.53 -7.52 -6.09
N PRO A 66 5.87 -7.26 -6.11
CA PRO A 66 6.70 -7.40 -4.91
C PRO A 66 6.23 -6.57 -3.71
N PHE A 67 5.47 -5.50 -3.95
CA PHE A 67 4.98 -4.60 -2.92
C PHE A 67 3.56 -4.92 -2.43
N PHE A 68 2.89 -5.94 -2.95
CA PHE A 68 1.50 -6.22 -2.55
C PHE A 68 1.40 -6.78 -1.13
N ALA A 69 2.34 -7.64 -0.71
CA ALA A 69 2.38 -8.11 0.67
C ALA A 69 2.84 -6.98 1.60
N SER A 70 2.04 -6.67 2.63
CA SER A 70 2.39 -5.64 3.61
C SER A 70 2.06 -6.10 5.03
N ALA A 71 3.13 -6.34 5.80
CA ALA A 71 3.03 -6.60 7.23
C ALA A 71 2.46 -5.40 7.99
N THR A 72 2.91 -4.18 7.65
CA THR A 72 2.40 -2.93 8.24
C THR A 72 0.91 -2.76 8.00
N GLY A 73 0.46 -2.91 6.74
CA GLY A 73 -0.96 -2.80 6.41
C GLY A 73 -1.80 -3.87 7.13
N THR A 74 -1.31 -5.11 7.17
CA THR A 74 -1.97 -6.21 7.89
C THR A 74 -2.09 -5.91 9.39
N LEU A 75 -1.01 -5.42 10.02
CA LEU A 75 -1.00 -5.04 11.43
C LEU A 75 -1.98 -3.89 11.70
N LEU A 76 -1.92 -2.82 10.91
CA LEU A 76 -2.76 -1.64 11.10
C LEU A 76 -4.26 -1.98 10.98
N PHE A 77 -4.67 -2.67 9.92
CA PHE A 77 -6.06 -3.09 9.79
C PHE A 77 -6.48 -4.08 10.86
N ARG A 78 -5.59 -5.01 11.27
CA ARG A 78 -5.91 -5.94 12.35
C ARG A 78 -6.17 -5.19 13.65
N GLN A 79 -5.31 -4.23 14.02
CA GLN A 79 -5.52 -3.43 15.23
C GLN A 79 -6.82 -2.62 15.15
N PHE A 80 -7.12 -2.03 13.99
CA PHE A 80 -8.40 -1.35 13.79
C PHE A 80 -9.60 -2.31 13.91
N PHE A 81 -9.56 -3.48 13.28
CA PHE A 81 -10.67 -4.45 13.35
C PHE A 81 -10.91 -4.97 14.76
N LEU A 82 -9.87 -5.04 15.59
CA LEU A 82 -10.01 -5.42 17.01
C LEU A 82 -10.74 -4.37 17.86
N THR A 83 -10.82 -3.11 17.42
CA THR A 83 -11.60 -2.07 18.12
C THR A 83 -13.08 -2.09 17.74
N ILE A 84 -13.45 -2.82 16.68
CA ILE A 84 -14.83 -2.94 16.22
C ILE A 84 -15.59 -3.93 17.13
N PRO A 85 -16.76 -3.56 17.68
CA PRO A 85 -17.51 -4.44 18.57
C PRO A 85 -17.81 -5.81 17.95
N PRO A 86 -17.51 -6.93 18.66
CA PRO A 86 -17.73 -8.28 18.13
C PRO A 86 -19.21 -8.56 17.84
N ALA A 87 -20.12 -7.92 18.58
CA ALA A 87 -21.57 -8.00 18.40
C ALA A 87 -22.02 -7.71 16.95
N LEU A 88 -21.30 -6.86 16.20
CA LEU A 88 -21.63 -6.59 14.79
C LEU A 88 -21.42 -7.83 13.90
N SER A 89 -20.36 -8.60 14.17
CA SER A 89 -20.09 -9.84 13.43
C SER A 89 -21.04 -10.97 13.84
N GLU A 90 -21.42 -11.02 15.12
CA GLU A 90 -22.38 -12.00 15.65
C GLU A 90 -23.79 -11.73 15.10
N ALA A 91 -24.25 -10.47 15.14
CA ALA A 91 -25.54 -10.05 14.58
C ALA A 91 -25.62 -10.36 13.08
N ALA A 92 -24.58 -10.00 12.31
CA ALA A 92 -24.51 -10.32 10.89
C ALA A 92 -24.63 -11.84 10.62
N ARG A 93 -24.04 -12.68 11.47
CA ARG A 93 -24.15 -14.14 11.37
C ARG A 93 -25.56 -14.64 11.70
N VAL A 94 -26.22 -14.06 12.70
CA VAL A 94 -27.63 -14.35 13.05
C VAL A 94 -28.56 -13.98 11.89
N ASP A 95 -28.28 -12.86 11.20
CA ASP A 95 -29.00 -12.41 9.99
C ASP A 95 -28.65 -13.23 8.73
N GLY A 96 -27.86 -14.31 8.86
CA GLY A 96 -27.46 -15.17 7.75
C GLY A 96 -26.46 -14.54 6.78
N ALA A 97 -25.80 -13.44 7.15
CA ALA A 97 -24.74 -12.85 6.34
C ALA A 97 -23.45 -13.67 6.44
N GLY A 98 -22.99 -14.20 5.32
CA GLY A 98 -21.68 -14.86 5.23
C GLY A 98 -20.51 -13.90 5.44
N PRO A 99 -19.28 -14.40 5.67
CA PRO A 99 -18.12 -13.58 6.03
C PRO A 99 -17.77 -12.50 4.99
N LEU A 100 -17.84 -12.82 3.70
CA LEU A 100 -17.58 -11.83 2.63
C LEU A 100 -18.64 -10.73 2.61
N ARG A 101 -19.90 -11.05 2.92
CA ARG A 101 -20.97 -10.06 3.01
C ARG A 101 -20.73 -9.12 4.21
N PHE A 102 -20.33 -9.67 5.36
CA PHE A 102 -19.94 -8.86 6.52
C PHE A 102 -18.74 -7.95 6.21
N LEU A 103 -17.69 -8.48 5.57
CA LEU A 103 -16.53 -7.71 5.14
C LEU A 103 -16.94 -6.53 4.26
N VAL A 104 -17.71 -6.77 3.21
CA VAL A 104 -18.03 -5.75 2.20
C VAL A 104 -19.08 -4.75 2.69
N ARG A 105 -20.13 -5.21 3.40
CA ARG A 105 -21.26 -4.35 3.76
C ARG A 105 -21.12 -3.64 5.10
N ILE A 106 -20.30 -4.16 6.01
CA ILE A 106 -20.17 -3.61 7.37
C ILE A 106 -18.72 -3.17 7.61
N LEU A 107 -17.78 -4.10 7.47
CA LEU A 107 -16.40 -3.86 7.88
C LEU A 107 -15.70 -2.79 7.02
N LEU A 108 -15.79 -2.90 5.69
CA LEU A 108 -15.15 -1.95 4.75
C LEU A 108 -15.69 -0.51 4.91
N PRO A 109 -17.02 -0.26 4.97
CA PRO A 109 -17.56 1.08 5.23
C PRO A 109 -17.07 1.69 6.54
N LEU A 110 -17.03 0.90 7.63
CA LEU A 110 -16.48 1.35 8.91
C LEU A 110 -14.98 1.66 8.84
N SER A 111 -14.27 1.04 7.90
CA SER A 111 -12.83 1.18 7.71
C SER A 111 -12.44 2.29 6.74
N LEU A 112 -13.39 3.01 6.13
CA LEU A 112 -13.13 3.92 5.00
C LEU A 112 -12.04 4.96 5.30
N ASN A 113 -12.03 5.50 6.52
CA ASN A 113 -11.04 6.49 6.93
C ASN A 113 -9.63 5.88 7.03
N ASN A 114 -9.51 4.68 7.62
CA ASN A 114 -8.23 3.95 7.69
C ASN A 114 -7.75 3.53 6.29
N LEU A 115 -8.67 3.13 5.41
CA LEU A 115 -8.38 2.79 4.03
C LEU A 115 -7.84 4.00 3.26
N ALA A 116 -8.50 5.14 3.36
CA ALA A 116 -8.08 6.39 2.73
C ALA A 116 -6.71 6.85 3.26
N ALA A 117 -6.49 6.75 4.57
CA ALA A 117 -5.23 7.11 5.20
C ALA A 117 -4.06 6.27 4.71
N LEU A 118 -4.20 4.95 4.76
CA LEU A 118 -3.16 4.04 4.29
C LEU A 118 -2.96 4.16 2.77
N PHE A 119 -4.04 4.35 2.00
CA PHE A 119 -3.94 4.56 0.56
C PHE A 119 -3.11 5.79 0.22
N LEU A 120 -3.35 6.92 0.87
CA LEU A 120 -2.61 8.15 0.61
C LEU A 120 -1.11 7.97 0.90
N VAL A 121 -0.78 7.43 2.08
CA VAL A 121 0.62 7.19 2.47
C VAL A 121 1.31 6.25 1.49
N GLU A 122 0.66 5.13 1.14
CA GLU A 122 1.23 4.12 0.25
C GLU A 122 1.31 4.60 -1.21
N PHE A 123 0.35 5.40 -1.66
CA PHE A 123 0.40 6.04 -2.97
C PHE A 123 1.60 6.98 -3.05
N LEU A 124 1.78 7.86 -2.05
CA LEU A 124 2.89 8.80 -2.01
C LEU A 124 4.23 8.07 -1.92
N TYR A 125 4.32 7.04 -1.09
CA TYR A 125 5.54 6.23 -0.96
C TYR A 125 5.93 5.60 -2.29
N MET A 126 4.98 4.92 -2.96
CA MET A 126 5.24 4.28 -4.26
C MET A 126 5.47 5.30 -5.39
N TRP A 127 4.85 6.47 -5.35
CA TRP A 127 5.06 7.54 -6.33
C TRP A 127 6.48 8.11 -6.26
N ASN A 128 7.07 8.15 -5.06
CA ASN A 128 8.44 8.61 -4.82
C ASN A 128 9.47 7.49 -4.87
N GLU A 129 9.07 6.26 -5.17
CA GLU A 129 9.99 5.13 -5.24
C GLU A 129 10.92 5.28 -6.44
N TYR A 130 12.22 5.27 -6.17
CA TYR A 130 13.26 5.48 -7.18
C TYR A 130 14.15 4.25 -7.37
N LEU A 131 14.63 3.69 -6.26
CA LEU A 131 15.66 2.66 -6.28
C LEU A 131 15.18 1.38 -6.96
N TRP A 132 13.99 0.89 -6.62
CA TRP A 132 13.47 -0.35 -7.19
C TRP A 132 13.19 -0.27 -8.71
N PRO A 133 12.46 0.75 -9.22
CA PRO A 133 12.28 0.93 -10.66
C PRO A 133 13.60 1.02 -11.42
N LEU A 134 14.61 1.69 -10.85
CA LEU A 134 15.93 1.85 -11.48
C LEU A 134 16.65 0.52 -11.71
N ILE A 135 16.50 -0.44 -10.79
CA ILE A 135 17.20 -1.72 -10.90
C ILE A 135 16.41 -2.78 -11.68
N VAL A 136 15.08 -2.71 -11.67
CA VAL A 136 14.22 -3.78 -12.20
C VAL A 136 13.72 -3.50 -13.62
N THR A 137 13.90 -2.28 -14.13
CA THR A 137 13.50 -1.89 -15.49
C THR A 137 14.70 -1.41 -16.29
N THR A 138 14.63 -1.56 -17.61
CA THR A 138 15.73 -1.25 -18.53
C THR A 138 15.29 -0.48 -19.76
N SER A 139 14.02 -0.57 -20.20
CA SER A 139 13.54 0.15 -21.37
C SER A 139 12.96 1.52 -21.04
N ASP A 140 13.05 2.44 -22.01
CA ASP A 140 12.55 3.81 -21.91
C ASP A 140 11.03 3.85 -21.63
N GLU A 141 10.28 2.91 -22.19
CA GLU A 141 8.83 2.78 -22.02
C GLU A 141 8.41 2.43 -20.58
N MET A 142 9.33 1.84 -19.81
CA MET A 142 9.08 1.43 -18.42
C MET A 142 9.54 2.47 -17.39
N ARG A 143 10.10 3.60 -17.85
CA ARG A 143 10.63 4.64 -16.96
C ARG A 143 9.50 5.31 -16.17
N VAL A 144 9.67 5.31 -14.85
CA VAL A 144 8.81 6.08 -13.94
C VAL A 144 9.25 7.54 -13.88
N VAL A 145 8.32 8.42 -13.50
CA VAL A 145 8.53 9.87 -13.44
C VAL A 145 9.75 10.28 -12.62
N GLN A 146 10.04 9.57 -11.51
CA GLN A 146 11.21 9.86 -10.66
C GLN A 146 12.54 9.63 -11.39
N ILE A 147 12.62 8.58 -12.22
CA ILE A 147 13.79 8.33 -13.07
C ILE A 147 13.87 9.41 -14.16
N GLY A 148 12.75 9.74 -14.79
CA GLY A 148 12.69 10.79 -15.81
C GLY A 148 13.20 12.14 -15.32
N ILE A 149 12.81 12.56 -14.11
CA ILE A 149 13.33 13.79 -13.48
C ILE A 149 14.84 13.68 -13.26
N LYS A 150 15.32 12.54 -12.77
CA LYS A 150 16.76 12.33 -12.55
C LYS A 150 17.56 12.43 -13.86
N MET A 151 16.99 11.99 -14.97
CA MET A 151 17.62 12.08 -16.30
C MET A 151 17.72 13.53 -16.83
N LEU A 152 16.89 14.45 -16.34
CA LEU A 152 17.02 15.89 -16.69
C LEU A 152 18.23 16.54 -16.02
N VAL A 153 18.76 15.92 -14.95
CA VAL A 153 20.00 16.37 -14.31
C VAL A 153 21.15 15.87 -15.17
N ALA A 154 21.64 16.74 -16.07
CA ALA A 154 22.78 16.42 -16.91
C ALA A 154 24.01 16.05 -16.06
N THR A 155 24.65 14.92 -16.39
CA THR A 155 25.89 14.50 -15.74
C THR A 155 27.10 15.27 -16.29
N ASP A 156 27.07 15.61 -17.58
CA ASP A 156 28.23 16.14 -18.32
C ASP A 156 27.98 17.55 -18.91
N ALA A 157 26.89 18.20 -18.51
CA ALA A 157 26.55 19.55 -18.96
C ALA A 157 25.99 20.38 -17.79
N GLN A 158 25.90 21.70 -18.00
CA GLN A 158 25.27 22.58 -17.03
C GLN A 158 23.79 22.20 -16.87
N ALA A 159 23.35 22.05 -15.62
CA ALA A 159 21.97 21.72 -15.33
C ALA A 159 21.02 22.87 -15.70
N GLU A 160 20.06 22.58 -16.57
CA GLU A 160 18.93 23.46 -16.93
C GLU A 160 17.89 23.43 -15.80
N TRP A 161 18.16 24.18 -14.72
CA TRP A 161 17.32 24.18 -13.51
C TRP A 161 15.88 24.59 -13.76
N ASN A 162 15.63 25.46 -14.73
CA ASN A 162 14.30 25.81 -15.22
C ASN A 162 13.52 24.56 -15.70
N LEU A 163 14.13 23.71 -16.52
CA LEU A 163 13.51 22.49 -17.04
C LEU A 163 13.33 21.44 -15.93
N ILE A 164 14.35 21.27 -15.08
CA ILE A 164 14.28 20.33 -13.95
C ILE A 164 13.13 20.72 -13.00
N MET A 165 13.03 21.99 -12.62
CA MET A 165 11.98 22.47 -11.72
C MET A 165 10.59 22.39 -12.37
N ALA A 166 10.46 22.67 -13.67
CA ALA A 166 9.21 22.47 -14.38
C ALA A 166 8.78 20.99 -14.37
N GLY A 167 9.71 20.06 -14.57
CA GLY A 167 9.47 18.62 -14.48
C GLY A 167 9.04 18.18 -13.08
N VAL A 168 9.68 18.69 -12.03
CA VAL A 168 9.30 18.43 -10.63
C VAL A 168 7.89 18.92 -10.34
N VAL A 169 7.54 20.16 -10.73
CA VAL A 169 6.18 20.71 -10.53
C VAL A 169 5.15 19.87 -11.26
N ALA A 170 5.40 19.47 -12.51
CA ALA A 170 4.51 18.60 -13.26
C ALA A 170 4.31 17.23 -12.57
N ALA A 171 5.39 16.63 -12.06
CA ALA A 171 5.35 15.36 -11.36
C ALA A 171 4.64 15.40 -9.99
N MET A 172 4.53 16.58 -9.38
CA MET A 172 3.78 16.78 -8.13
C MET A 172 2.27 16.85 -8.35
N VAL A 173 1.79 17.14 -9.56
CA VAL A 173 0.35 17.30 -9.84
C VAL A 173 -0.46 16.06 -9.45
N PRO A 174 -0.10 14.81 -9.85
CA PRO A 174 -0.91 13.65 -9.53
C PRO A 174 -1.00 13.35 -8.01
N PRO A 175 0.10 13.37 -7.24
CA PRO A 175 0.05 13.32 -5.77
C PRO A 175 -0.84 14.38 -5.13
N LEU A 176 -0.77 15.62 -5.61
CA LEU A 176 -1.59 16.71 -5.10
C LEU A 176 -3.08 16.47 -5.35
N LEU A 177 -3.45 16.01 -6.55
CA LEU A 177 -4.84 15.67 -6.87
C LEU A 177 -5.37 14.55 -5.96
N VAL A 178 -4.57 13.51 -5.72
CA VAL A 178 -4.93 12.41 -4.81
C VAL A 178 -5.12 12.94 -3.38
N LEU A 179 -4.21 13.78 -2.89
CA LEU A 179 -4.31 14.40 -1.58
C LEU A 179 -5.58 15.24 -1.45
N LEU A 180 -5.86 16.11 -2.43
CA LEU A 180 -7.03 16.99 -2.43
C LEU A 180 -8.35 16.22 -2.53
N ALA A 181 -8.37 15.08 -3.20
CA ALA A 181 -9.54 14.20 -3.26
C ALA A 181 -9.81 13.53 -1.89
N LEU A 182 -8.76 13.16 -1.15
CA LEU A 182 -8.87 12.41 0.10
C LEU A 182 -8.97 13.30 1.35
N GLN A 183 -8.55 14.56 1.30
CA GLN A 183 -8.55 15.48 2.46
C GLN A 183 -9.92 15.59 3.15
N ARG A 184 -11.03 15.52 2.39
CA ARG A 184 -12.40 15.61 2.94
C ARG A 184 -12.75 14.42 3.84
N SER A 185 -12.20 13.24 3.56
CA SER A 185 -12.41 12.04 4.36
C SER A 185 -11.73 12.16 5.73
N PHE A 186 -10.57 12.82 5.80
CA PHE A 186 -9.86 13.07 7.05
C PHE A 186 -10.56 14.13 7.92
N VAL A 187 -11.08 15.21 7.33
CA VAL A 187 -11.77 16.27 8.10
C VAL A 187 -13.05 15.73 8.76
N ARG A 188 -13.80 14.84 8.09
CA ARG A 188 -15.02 14.22 8.66
C ARG A 188 -14.74 13.26 9.82
N SER A 189 -13.55 12.64 9.89
CA SER A 189 -13.24 11.70 10.98
C SER A 189 -12.95 12.43 12.30
N ILE A 190 -12.35 13.62 12.22
CA ILE A 190 -12.06 14.46 13.39
C ILE A 190 -13.35 15.06 13.97
N SER A 191 -14.30 15.46 13.12
CA SER A 191 -15.58 16.02 13.59
C SER A 191 -16.47 14.99 14.29
N LEU A 192 -16.48 13.73 13.84
CA LEU A 192 -17.24 12.64 14.48
C LEU A 192 -16.63 12.17 15.81
N GLY A 193 -15.34 12.44 16.04
CA GLY A 193 -14.66 12.14 17.31
C GLY A 193 -14.98 13.11 18.44
N GLN A 194 -15.61 14.24 18.15
CA GLN A 194 -16.00 15.26 19.15
C GLN A 194 -17.46 15.17 19.60
N GLU A 195 -18.26 14.28 19.01
CA GLU A 195 -19.67 14.04 19.42
C GLU A 195 -19.83 12.80 20.32
N LYS A 196 -18.73 12.26 20.87
CA LYS A 196 -18.75 11.21 21.91
C LYS A 196 -18.15 11.73 23.20
#